data_AF-A0A2H0SD75-F1
#
_entry.id   AF-A0A2H0SD75-F1
#
_cell.length_a   1.000
_cell.length_b   1.000
_cell.length_c   1.000
_cell.angle_alpha   90.00
_cell.angle_beta   90.00
_cell.angle_gamma   90.00
#
_symmetry.space_group_name_H-M   'P 1'
#
loop_
_entity.id
_entity.type
_entity.pdbx_description
1 polymer ?
#
loop_
_entity_poly.entity_id
_entity_poly.type
_entity_poly.pdbx_seq_one_letter_code
_entity_poly.pdbx_strand_id
1 'polypeptide(L)'
;MKTQKYIILLALAALVATGCASLINENQNTGASASNNSALTVDDGIQKNDYFIRLTSPQKGQVLESPFLVGGETNIPGQVIYVRVKNPNGDVVIREQASVKEDEDGKSAFGVLIRFVFSATDKGTVEVYAKDSSGKEVALKTVEVNFDTSSSGSVENPAQ
;
A
#
# COMPACT_ATOMS: atom_id res chain seq x y z
N MET A 1 -13.15 45.40 -2.38
CA MET A 1 -14.19 45.24 -1.34
C MET A 1 -14.86 43.88 -1.54
N LYS A 2 -15.21 43.20 -0.43
CA LYS A 2 -15.83 41.86 -0.29
C LYS A 2 -14.89 40.65 -0.15
N THR A 3 -14.41 40.51 1.07
CA THR A 3 -14.03 39.28 1.76
C THR A 3 -15.28 38.42 2.02
N GLN A 4 -15.22 37.11 1.78
CA GLN A 4 -16.19 36.17 2.35
C GLN A 4 -15.47 35.06 3.10
N LYS A 5 -15.67 35.06 4.42
CA LYS A 5 -15.24 34.06 5.39
C LYS A 5 -16.36 33.04 5.51
N TYR A 6 -16.07 31.75 5.36
CA TYR A 6 -16.98 30.68 5.75
C TYR A 6 -16.36 29.89 6.89
N ILE A 7 -16.92 30.11 8.08
CA ILE A 7 -16.73 29.29 9.28
C ILE A 7 -17.90 28.31 9.29
N ILE A 8 -17.62 27.01 9.30
CA ILE A 8 -18.62 25.99 9.64
C ILE A 8 -18.09 25.17 10.81
N LEU A 9 -18.82 25.29 11.92
CA LEU A 9 -18.64 24.64 13.20
C LEU A 9 -19.18 23.21 13.17
N LEU A 10 -18.39 22.30 13.75
CA LEU A 10 -18.72 21.21 14.68
C LEU A 10 -20.02 20.42 14.53
N ALA A 11 -19.88 19.08 14.52
CA ALA A 11 -20.69 18.21 15.36
C ALA A 11 -19.90 16.98 15.80
N LEU A 12 -19.73 16.86 17.11
CA LEU A 12 -19.15 15.73 17.84
C LEU A 12 -20.27 14.70 18.07
N ALA A 13 -20.03 13.42 17.79
CA ALA A 13 -20.90 12.34 18.25
C ALA A 13 -20.04 11.18 18.76
N ALA A 14 -19.92 11.08 20.08
CA ALA A 14 -19.42 9.90 20.76
C ALA A 14 -20.57 8.90 20.90
N LEU A 15 -20.33 7.65 20.52
CA LEU A 15 -21.17 6.53 20.96
C LEU A 15 -20.27 5.46 21.58
N VAL A 16 -20.34 5.40 22.90
CA VAL A 16 -19.86 4.28 23.72
C VAL A 16 -20.86 3.14 23.61
N ALA A 17 -20.38 1.92 23.36
CA ALA A 17 -21.11 0.70 23.66
C ALA A 17 -20.17 -0.30 24.31
N THR A 18 -20.28 -0.36 25.63
CA THR A 18 -19.72 -1.35 26.54
C THR A 18 -20.56 -2.63 26.47
N GLY A 19 -19.91 -3.79 26.57
CA GLY A 19 -20.56 -5.06 26.93
C GLY A 19 -20.04 -6.24 26.11
N CYS A 20 -19.82 -7.44 26.64
CA CYS A 20 -19.82 -7.96 28.00
C CYS A 20 -18.78 -9.09 28.03
N ALA A 21 -18.10 -9.24 29.16
CA ALA A 21 -17.37 -10.47 29.49
C ALA A 21 -18.38 -11.58 29.81
N SER A 22 -18.13 -12.80 29.32
CA SER A 22 -18.65 -14.06 29.87
C SER A 22 -17.68 -15.17 29.45
N LEU A 23 -16.87 -15.63 30.40
CA LEU A 23 -16.97 -16.93 31.10
C LEU A 23 -16.20 -18.05 30.38
N ILE A 24 -15.11 -18.44 31.04
CA ILE A 24 -14.36 -19.68 30.81
C ILE A 24 -15.30 -20.86 31.10
N ASN A 25 -15.34 -21.85 30.21
CA ASN A 25 -15.67 -23.21 30.59
C ASN A 25 -14.81 -24.18 29.78
N GLU A 26 -13.96 -24.91 30.50
CA GLU A 26 -13.06 -25.93 30.01
C GLU A 26 -13.78 -27.28 30.19
N ASN A 27 -14.11 -27.96 29.08
CA ASN A 27 -14.30 -29.41 29.12
C ASN A 27 -14.06 -30.02 27.73
N GLN A 28 -13.02 -30.82 27.63
CA GLN A 28 -12.77 -31.70 26.50
C GLN A 28 -13.79 -32.86 26.54
N ASN A 29 -14.51 -33.13 25.44
CA ASN A 29 -14.62 -34.52 24.99
C ASN A 29 -15.06 -34.64 23.52
N THR A 30 -14.41 -35.60 22.89
CA THR A 30 -14.51 -36.15 21.54
C THR A 30 -15.92 -36.49 21.02
N GLY A 31 -16.10 -36.45 19.69
CA GLY A 31 -17.17 -37.19 19.01
C GLY A 31 -17.62 -36.59 17.68
N ALA A 32 -17.23 -37.22 16.58
CA ALA A 32 -17.70 -36.92 15.23
C ALA A 32 -19.18 -37.29 15.03
N SER A 33 -19.93 -36.45 14.31
CA SER A 33 -20.92 -36.90 13.32
C SER A 33 -21.45 -35.73 12.50
N ALA A 34 -21.36 -35.89 11.19
CA ALA A 34 -22.01 -35.07 10.19
C ALA A 34 -23.53 -35.06 10.38
N SER A 35 -24.18 -33.95 9.98
CA SER A 35 -25.26 -33.98 8.98
C SER A 35 -26.14 -32.72 9.09
N ASN A 36 -26.17 -31.97 7.98
CA ASN A 36 -27.24 -31.12 7.49
C ASN A 36 -27.65 -29.90 8.31
N ASN A 37 -27.05 -28.75 7.97
CA ASN A 37 -27.86 -27.55 7.81
C ASN A 37 -27.34 -26.72 6.63
N SER A 38 -28.16 -26.68 5.58
CA SER A 38 -27.97 -25.83 4.40
C SER A 38 -28.04 -24.38 4.83
N ALA A 39 -26.90 -23.81 5.19
CA ALA A 39 -26.72 -22.38 5.18
C ALA A 39 -26.73 -21.95 3.70
N LEU A 40 -27.82 -21.31 3.29
CA LEU A 40 -27.83 -20.40 2.15
C LEU A 40 -26.82 -19.29 2.46
N THR A 41 -25.56 -19.51 2.13
CA THR A 41 -24.64 -18.41 1.90
C THR A 41 -25.16 -17.69 0.68
N VAL A 42 -25.73 -16.51 0.90
CA VAL A 42 -25.94 -15.52 -0.15
C VAL A 42 -24.57 -15.29 -0.77
N ASP A 43 -24.44 -15.81 -1.98
CA ASP A 43 -23.36 -15.56 -2.91
C ASP A 43 -23.41 -14.06 -3.23
N ASP A 44 -22.67 -13.27 -2.44
CA ASP A 44 -22.38 -11.88 -2.77
C ASP A 44 -21.51 -11.92 -4.03
N GLY A 45 -22.21 -11.75 -5.15
CA GLY A 45 -21.75 -11.91 -6.51
C GLY A 45 -20.27 -11.59 -6.72
N ILE A 46 -19.58 -12.63 -7.17
CA ILE A 46 -18.33 -12.61 -7.89
C ILE A 46 -18.30 -11.41 -8.86
N GLN A 47 -17.55 -10.38 -8.50
CA GLN A 47 -16.53 -9.84 -9.39
C GLN A 47 -15.21 -9.89 -8.64
N LYS A 48 -14.61 -11.08 -8.63
CA LYS A 48 -13.19 -11.21 -8.36
C LYS A 48 -12.48 -10.60 -9.56
N ASN A 49 -12.43 -9.27 -9.61
CA ASN A 49 -11.55 -8.59 -10.52
C ASN A 49 -10.15 -9.00 -10.06
N ASP A 50 -9.50 -9.87 -10.84
CA ASP A 50 -8.17 -10.40 -10.56
C ASP A 50 -7.12 -9.30 -10.81
N TYR A 51 -7.25 -8.21 -10.05
CA TYR A 51 -6.32 -7.09 -10.11
C TYR A 51 -4.94 -7.59 -9.73
N PHE A 52 -3.96 -7.27 -10.56
CA PHE A 52 -2.59 -7.68 -10.32
C PHE A 52 -1.63 -6.55 -10.58
N ILE A 53 -0.51 -6.61 -9.86
CA ILE A 53 0.70 -5.84 -10.10
C ILE A 53 1.85 -6.83 -10.12
N ARG A 54 2.64 -6.81 -11.19
CA ARG A 54 3.89 -7.56 -11.33
C ARG A 54 5.03 -6.57 -11.49
N LEU A 55 5.87 -6.45 -10.46
CA LEU A 55 7.04 -5.59 -10.51
C LEU A 55 8.15 -6.24 -11.32
N THR A 56 8.80 -5.43 -12.17
CA THR A 56 10.02 -5.78 -12.89
C THR A 56 11.24 -5.06 -12.33
N SER A 57 11.02 -3.89 -11.70
CA SER A 57 12.02 -3.13 -10.95
C SER A 57 11.33 -2.37 -9.80
N PRO A 58 11.93 -2.29 -8.59
CA PRO A 58 13.19 -2.93 -8.20
C PRO A 58 13.02 -4.43 -7.87
N GLN A 59 14.15 -5.16 -7.82
CA GLN A 59 14.20 -6.53 -7.32
C GLN A 59 14.53 -6.58 -5.82
N LYS A 60 14.17 -7.70 -5.16
CA LYS A 60 14.44 -7.89 -3.73
C LYS A 60 15.94 -7.79 -3.45
N GLY A 61 16.31 -6.95 -2.49
CA GLY A 61 17.68 -6.72 -2.04
C GLY A 61 18.52 -5.85 -2.97
N GLN A 62 17.96 -5.36 -4.08
CA GLN A 62 18.66 -4.45 -4.99
C GLN A 62 19.09 -3.17 -4.24
N VAL A 63 20.32 -2.73 -4.49
CA VAL A 63 20.81 -1.41 -4.05
C VAL A 63 20.33 -0.37 -5.06
N LEU A 64 19.62 0.64 -4.59
CA LEU A 64 19.02 1.68 -5.42
C LEU A 64 19.77 2.98 -5.27
N GLU A 65 20.20 3.53 -6.40
CA GLU A 65 20.74 4.88 -6.51
C GLU A 65 19.65 5.84 -6.95
N SER A 66 19.74 7.09 -6.52
CA SER A 66 18.80 8.13 -6.95
C SER A 66 19.29 8.79 -8.25
N PRO A 67 18.43 8.94 -9.28
CA PRO A 67 17.06 8.46 -9.36
C PRO A 67 16.95 6.98 -9.76
N PHE A 68 15.87 6.30 -9.35
CA PHE A 68 15.58 4.92 -9.79
C PHE A 68 14.17 4.76 -10.36
N LEU A 69 14.00 3.75 -11.20
CA LEU A 69 12.72 3.40 -11.82
C LEU A 69 12.00 2.31 -11.02
N VAL A 70 10.75 2.58 -10.65
CA VAL A 70 9.78 1.56 -10.21
C VAL A 70 8.87 1.24 -11.38
N GLY A 71 8.87 0.00 -11.84
CA GLY A 71 8.15 -0.37 -13.06
C GLY A 71 7.68 -1.81 -13.09
N GLY A 72 6.73 -2.09 -13.97
CA GLY A 72 6.10 -3.39 -14.05
C GLY A 72 4.91 -3.44 -14.99
N GLU A 73 4.14 -4.50 -14.83
CA GLU A 73 2.88 -4.73 -15.54
C GLU A 73 1.73 -4.80 -14.53
N THR A 74 0.54 -4.40 -14.96
CA THR A 74 -0.63 -4.37 -14.09
C THR A 74 -1.94 -4.57 -14.86
N ASN A 75 -2.96 -5.05 -14.16
CA ASN A 75 -4.37 -4.86 -14.49
C ASN A 75 -5.02 -4.36 -13.19
N ILE A 76 -5.38 -3.08 -13.14
CA ILE A 76 -5.84 -2.39 -11.93
C ILE A 76 -7.05 -1.50 -12.23
N PRO A 77 -7.90 -1.26 -11.23
CA PRO A 77 -9.00 -0.33 -11.39
C PRO A 77 -8.49 1.12 -11.48
N GLY A 78 -9.23 1.97 -12.18
CA GLY A 78 -9.04 3.42 -12.14
C GLY A 78 -7.76 3.94 -12.82
N GLN A 79 -6.99 3.09 -13.52
CA GLN A 79 -5.84 3.48 -14.34
C GLN A 79 -4.79 4.32 -13.60
N VAL A 80 -4.70 4.21 -12.27
CA VAL A 80 -3.70 4.92 -11.45
C VAL A 80 -3.02 3.94 -10.51
N ILE A 81 -1.69 3.92 -10.59
CA ILE A 81 -0.85 3.18 -9.65
C ILE A 81 -0.24 4.14 -8.64
N TYR A 82 -0.15 3.68 -7.39
CA TYR A 82 0.46 4.40 -6.30
C TYR A 82 1.75 3.69 -5.90
N VAL A 83 2.82 4.46 -5.77
CA VAL A 83 4.11 3.99 -5.29
C VAL A 83 4.38 4.70 -3.97
N ARG A 84 4.83 3.96 -2.96
CA ARG A 84 5.35 4.55 -1.73
C ARG A 84 6.64 3.87 -1.32
N VAL A 85 7.57 4.64 -0.79
CA VAL A 85 8.81 4.14 -0.22
C VAL A 85 8.73 4.29 1.29
N LYS A 86 9.08 3.25 2.02
CA LYS A 86 9.15 3.27 3.48
C LYS A 86 10.57 3.05 3.99
N ASN A 87 10.89 3.70 5.09
CA ASN A 87 12.11 3.43 5.85
C ASN A 87 11.98 2.11 6.66
N PRO A 88 13.04 1.66 7.37
CA PRO A 88 12.99 0.45 8.18
C PRO A 88 12.02 0.50 9.37
N ASN A 89 11.65 1.69 9.82
CA ASN A 89 10.66 1.89 10.90
C ASN A 89 9.21 1.73 10.38
N GLY A 90 9.02 1.62 9.07
CA GLY A 90 7.72 1.54 8.42
C GLY A 90 7.11 2.90 8.05
N ASP A 91 7.80 4.01 8.31
CA ASP A 91 7.34 5.35 7.95
C ASP A 91 7.42 5.54 6.44
N VAL A 92 6.37 6.11 5.86
CA VAL A 92 6.35 6.47 4.45
C VAL A 92 7.14 7.75 4.25
N VAL A 93 8.22 7.67 3.49
CA VAL A 93 9.13 8.78 3.20
C VAL A 93 8.94 9.36 1.80
N ILE A 94 8.36 8.58 0.88
CA ILE A 94 8.04 9.02 -0.48
C ILE A 94 6.66 8.49 -0.87
N ARG A 95 5.89 9.30 -1.58
CA ARG A 95 4.65 8.91 -2.25
C ARG A 95 4.66 9.48 -3.66
N GLU A 96 4.42 8.62 -4.64
CA GLU A 96 4.29 8.98 -6.03
C GLU A 96 3.11 8.24 -6.64
N GLN A 97 2.65 8.72 -7.80
CA GLN A 97 1.58 8.08 -8.55
C GLN A 97 1.83 8.21 -10.05
N ALA A 98 1.32 7.27 -10.83
CA ALA A 98 1.35 7.35 -12.28
C ALA A 98 0.05 6.83 -12.88
N SER A 99 -0.37 7.48 -13.97
CA SER A 99 -1.44 6.97 -14.81
C SER A 99 -0.92 5.82 -15.67
N VAL A 100 -1.69 4.76 -15.77
CA VAL A 100 -1.43 3.62 -16.65
C VAL A 100 -2.44 3.63 -17.78
N LYS A 101 -2.00 3.30 -18.99
CA LYS A 101 -2.91 3.16 -20.13
C LYS A 101 -3.17 1.68 -20.36
N GLU A 102 -4.44 1.32 -20.40
CA GLU A 102 -4.88 -0.03 -20.73
C GLU A 102 -4.51 -0.37 -22.18
N ASP A 103 -3.88 -1.52 -22.38
CA ASP A 103 -3.67 -2.10 -23.69
C ASP A 103 -4.89 -2.93 -24.13
N GLU A 104 -4.88 -3.41 -25.37
CA GLU A 104 -5.99 -4.21 -25.94
C GLU A 104 -6.20 -5.55 -25.21
N ASP A 105 -5.20 -6.02 -24.46
CA ASP A 105 -5.22 -7.29 -23.71
C ASP A 105 -5.63 -7.10 -22.22
N GLY A 106 -6.01 -5.88 -21.82
CA GLY A 106 -6.36 -5.55 -20.44
C GLY A 106 -5.17 -5.57 -19.48
N LYS A 107 -3.95 -5.48 -20.01
CA LYS A 107 -2.71 -5.29 -19.24
C LYS A 107 -2.20 -3.88 -19.47
N SER A 108 -1.28 -3.44 -18.62
CA SER A 108 -0.68 -2.12 -18.74
C SER A 108 0.72 -2.14 -18.19
N ALA A 109 1.68 -1.65 -18.96
CA ALA A 109 3.00 -1.33 -18.43
C ALA A 109 2.94 -0.01 -17.64
N PHE A 110 3.72 0.07 -16.58
CA PHE A 110 3.89 1.30 -15.81
C PHE A 110 5.35 1.56 -15.46
N GLY A 111 5.68 2.83 -15.27
CA GLY A 111 6.99 3.28 -14.85
C GLY A 111 6.86 4.59 -14.06
N VAL A 112 7.46 4.62 -12.88
CA VAL A 112 7.50 5.78 -11.98
C VAL A 112 8.95 6.04 -11.63
N LEU A 113 9.46 7.21 -12.04
CA LEU A 113 10.81 7.63 -11.71
C LEU A 113 10.81 8.25 -10.30
N ILE A 114 11.51 7.62 -9.37
CA ILE A 114 11.61 8.09 -7.99
C ILE A 114 12.93 8.83 -7.82
N ARG A 115 12.85 10.07 -7.33
CA ARG A 115 14.00 10.87 -6.91
C ARG A 115 13.99 10.93 -5.39
N PHE A 116 15.10 10.58 -4.78
CA PHE A 116 15.23 10.61 -3.33
C PHE A 116 16.63 11.04 -2.88
N VAL A 117 16.76 11.50 -1.64
CA VAL A 117 18.03 11.71 -0.96
C VAL A 117 17.92 11.03 0.40
N PHE A 118 18.54 9.86 0.58
CA PHE A 118 18.62 9.20 1.88
C PHE A 118 19.95 9.56 2.53
N SER A 119 19.89 10.27 3.65
CA SER A 119 21.06 10.59 4.47
C SER A 119 21.25 9.65 5.67
N ALA A 120 20.27 8.78 5.98
CA ALA A 120 20.25 8.08 7.27
C ALA A 120 20.04 6.56 7.23
N THR A 121 19.45 5.98 6.17
CA THR A 121 19.13 4.55 6.14
C THR A 121 19.50 3.90 4.82
N ASP A 122 20.21 2.78 4.87
CA ASP A 122 20.61 1.96 3.74
C ASP A 122 19.56 0.90 3.36
N LYS A 123 18.44 0.83 4.09
CA LYS A 123 17.38 -0.19 3.92
C LYS A 123 16.01 0.43 3.84
N GLY A 124 15.10 -0.23 3.15
CA GLY A 124 13.68 0.11 3.17
C GLY A 124 12.83 -0.82 2.33
N THR A 125 11.60 -0.37 2.06
CA THR A 125 10.67 -1.09 1.20
C THR A 125 10.08 -0.17 0.15
N VAL A 126 9.91 -0.70 -1.06
CA VAL A 126 9.10 -0.09 -2.11
C VAL A 126 7.79 -0.84 -2.17
N GLU A 127 6.70 -0.10 -2.03
CA GLU A 127 5.34 -0.62 -2.12
C GLU A 127 4.62 -0.02 -3.32
N VAL A 128 3.94 -0.88 -4.09
CA VAL A 128 3.17 -0.50 -5.26
C VAL A 128 1.77 -1.10 -5.15
N TYR A 129 0.76 -0.27 -5.31
CA TYR A 129 -0.64 -0.66 -5.12
C TYR A 129 -1.57 0.16 -5.99
N ALA A 130 -2.82 -0.28 -6.10
CA ALA A 130 -3.91 0.49 -6.69
C ALA A 130 -5.01 0.74 -5.67
N LYS A 131 -6.00 1.55 -6.03
CA LYS A 131 -7.20 1.77 -5.21
C LYS A 131 -8.44 1.39 -6.01
N ASP A 132 -9.34 0.63 -5.39
CA ASP A 132 -10.65 0.38 -5.98
C ASP A 132 -11.56 1.62 -5.94
N SER A 133 -12.79 1.48 -6.45
CA SER A 133 -13.78 2.56 -6.47
C SER A 133 -14.20 3.06 -5.08
N SER A 134 -13.94 2.28 -4.02
CA SER A 134 -14.18 2.68 -2.62
C SER A 134 -12.98 3.39 -1.99
N GLY A 135 -11.86 3.47 -2.72
CA GLY A 135 -10.59 4.02 -2.22
C GLY A 135 -9.75 3.04 -1.43
N LYS A 136 -10.16 1.76 -1.33
CA LYS A 136 -9.44 0.72 -0.61
C LYS A 136 -8.22 0.26 -1.41
N GLU A 137 -7.10 0.02 -0.73
CA GLU A 137 -5.88 -0.49 -1.36
C GLU A 137 -6.10 -1.93 -1.86
N VAL A 138 -5.71 -2.18 -3.11
CA VAL A 138 -5.78 -3.48 -3.79
C VAL A 138 -4.47 -3.77 -4.53
N ALA A 139 -4.26 -5.05 -4.85
CA ALA A 139 -3.09 -5.53 -5.62
C ALA A 139 -1.71 -5.13 -5.05
N LEU A 140 -1.61 -4.87 -3.74
CA LEU A 140 -0.36 -4.43 -3.09
C LEU A 140 0.80 -5.41 -3.34
N LYS A 141 1.93 -4.85 -3.77
CA LYS A 141 3.23 -5.51 -3.83
C LYS A 141 4.26 -4.75 -3.05
N THR A 142 5.06 -5.49 -2.28
CA THR A 142 6.13 -4.97 -1.43
C THR A 142 7.43 -5.62 -1.83
N VAL A 143 8.48 -4.81 -2.00
CA VAL A 143 9.84 -5.27 -2.29
C VAL A 143 10.79 -4.65 -1.29
N GLU A 144 11.53 -5.49 -0.57
CA GLU A 144 12.63 -5.05 0.29
C GLU A 144 13.82 -4.64 -0.56
N VAL A 145 14.40 -3.49 -0.30
CA VAL A 145 15.50 -2.90 -1.08
C VAL A 145 16.55 -2.30 -0.16
N ASN A 146 17.72 -2.06 -0.72
CA ASN A 146 18.76 -1.25 -0.10
C ASN A 146 18.88 0.09 -0.84
N PHE A 147 19.31 1.15 -0.16
CA PHE A 147 19.57 2.46 -0.75
C PHE A 147 21.06 2.75 -0.73
N ASP A 148 21.59 3.24 -1.84
CA ASP A 148 22.92 3.82 -1.85
C ASP A 148 22.90 5.16 -1.11
N THR A 149 23.68 5.23 -0.03
CA THR A 149 23.85 6.44 0.78
C THR A 149 25.16 7.17 0.47
N SER A 150 26.02 6.61 -0.39
CA SER A 150 27.33 7.18 -0.71
C SER A 150 27.26 8.48 -1.50
N SER A 151 26.16 8.70 -2.21
CA SER A 151 25.87 9.89 -3.01
C SER A 151 25.35 11.08 -2.20
N SER A 152 25.11 10.91 -0.89
CA SER A 152 24.87 12.02 0.05
C SER A 152 26.21 12.72 0.31
N GLY A 153 26.57 13.64 -0.59
CA GLY A 153 27.88 14.26 -0.73
C GLY A 153 28.67 14.42 0.56
N SER A 154 29.90 13.92 0.54
CA SER A 154 30.94 14.34 1.46
C SER A 154 31.01 15.87 1.40
N VAL A 155 30.40 16.55 2.37
CA VAL A 155 30.72 17.94 2.64
C VAL A 155 32.11 17.88 3.24
N GLU A 156 33.10 17.91 2.36
CA GLU A 156 34.50 18.05 2.69
C GLU A 156 34.60 19.29 3.58
N ASN A 157 34.79 19.08 4.87
CA ASN A 157 34.99 20.16 5.83
C ASN A 157 36.30 20.84 5.43
N PRO A 158 36.30 22.08 4.88
CA PRO A 158 37.56 22.75 4.63
C PRO A 158 38.16 23.03 6.01
N ALA A 159 39.17 22.26 6.38
CA ALA A 159 39.96 22.52 7.56
C ALA A 159 40.44 23.98 7.48
N GLN A 160 40.02 24.79 8.46
CA GLN A 160 40.66 26.06 8.80
C GLN A 160 41.30 25.91 10.17
#